data_AF-A0A958KA25-F1
#
_entry.id   AF-A0A958KA25-F1
#
_cell.length_a   1.000
_cell.length_b   1.000
_cell.length_c   1.000
_cell.angle_alpha   90.00
_cell.angle_beta   90.00
_cell.angle_gamma   90.00
#
_symmetry.space_group_name_H-M   'P 1'
#
loop_
_entity.id
_entity.type
_entity.pdbx_description
1 polymer ?
#
loop_
_entity_poly.entity_id
_entity_poly.type
_entity_poly.pdbx_seq_one_letter_code
_entity_poly.pdbx_strand_id
1 'polypeptide(L)'
;MVLWSKTENLSGKSRREDTGDYMRQGFFVLFSSIAAFVIDQQFLENIVSSLFGDMLPLMLFRIILFPVVLLVGAKILGPSRSKQIKKIPTLRKK
;
A
#
# COMPACT_ATOMS: atom_id res chain seq x y z
N MET A 1 -5.15 12.27 10.48
CA MET A 1 -6.57 11.82 10.39
C MET A 1 -7.53 12.88 9.83
N VAL A 2 -7.43 14.16 10.22
CA VAL A 2 -8.39 15.22 9.79
C VAL A 2 -8.38 15.53 8.28
N LEU A 3 -7.21 15.48 7.62
CA LEU A 3 -7.12 15.73 6.18
C LEU A 3 -7.83 14.65 5.34
N TRP A 4 -7.79 13.38 5.78
CA TRP A 4 -8.40 12.26 5.07
C TRP A 4 -9.93 12.36 5.04
N SER A 5 -10.53 12.80 6.16
CA SER A 5 -11.97 13.01 6.28
C SER A 5 -12.48 14.14 5.37
N LYS A 6 -11.68 15.20 5.14
CA LYS A 6 -12.06 16.28 4.20
C LYS A 6 -12.03 15.83 2.74
N THR A 7 -11.08 14.97 2.35
CA THR A 7 -11.01 14.40 0.99
C THR A 7 -12.14 13.40 0.74
N GLU A 8 -12.56 12.68 1.78
CA GLU A 8 -13.63 11.69 1.75
C GLU A 8 -15.01 12.34 1.50
N ASN A 9 -15.28 13.47 2.16
CA ASN A 9 -16.49 14.29 1.95
C ASN A 9 -16.58 14.87 0.52
N LEU A 10 -15.44 15.17 -0.12
CA LEU A 10 -15.42 15.66 -1.50
C LEU A 10 -15.69 14.58 -2.55
N SER A 11 -15.48 13.29 -2.23
CA SER A 11 -15.62 12.21 -3.22
C SER A 11 -17.03 11.62 -3.33
N GLY A 12 -17.95 12.00 -2.43
CA GLY A 12 -19.36 11.55 -2.45
C GLY A 12 -19.56 10.02 -2.33
N LYS A 13 -18.51 9.25 -2.06
CA LYS A 13 -18.58 7.79 -1.96
C LYS A 13 -18.82 7.38 -0.51
N SER A 14 -20.06 6.99 -0.23
CA SER A 14 -20.42 6.21 0.96
C SER A 14 -19.54 4.97 1.04
N ARG A 15 -18.64 4.94 2.03
CA ARG A 15 -17.68 3.88 2.31
C ARG A 15 -18.39 2.70 2.97
N ARG A 16 -19.01 1.82 2.19
CA ARG A 16 -19.14 0.42 2.63
C ARG A 16 -17.80 -0.25 2.36
N GLU A 17 -16.86 -0.03 3.26
CA GLU A 17 -15.67 -0.86 3.34
C GLU A 17 -16.09 -2.19 3.96
N ASP A 18 -15.99 -3.27 3.19
CA ASP A 18 -16.23 -4.60 3.73
C ASP A 18 -15.03 -4.99 4.62
N THR A 19 -15.29 -5.61 5.76
CA THR A 19 -14.25 -6.09 6.70
C THR A 19 -13.17 -6.95 6.02
N GLY A 20 -13.53 -7.65 4.94
CA GLY A 20 -12.59 -8.43 4.13
C GLY A 20 -11.53 -7.60 3.40
N ASP A 21 -11.78 -6.31 3.13
CA ASP A 21 -10.80 -5.41 2.52
C ASP A 21 -9.70 -5.01 3.52
N TYR A 22 -10.05 -4.85 4.82
CA TYR A 22 -9.06 -4.62 5.88
C TYR A 22 -8.14 -5.82 6.09
N MET A 23 -8.68 -7.04 6.04
CA MET A 23 -7.88 -8.25 6.20
C MET A 23 -6.87 -8.40 5.03
N ARG A 24 -7.30 -8.11 3.79
CA ARG A 24 -6.41 -8.12 2.61
C ARG A 24 -5.33 -7.05 2.69
N GLN A 25 -5.66 -5.84 3.16
CA GLN A 25 -4.68 -4.80 3.40
C GLN A 25 -3.68 -5.20 4.50
N GLY A 26 -4.16 -5.84 5.57
CA GLY A 26 -3.32 -6.38 6.63
C GLY A 26 -2.31 -7.42 6.11
N PHE A 27 -2.76 -8.40 5.32
CA PHE A 27 -1.87 -9.38 4.70
C PHE A 27 -0.89 -8.75 3.71
N PHE A 28 -1.33 -7.74 2.95
CA PHE A 28 -0.46 -7.02 2.03
C PHE A 28 0.68 -6.30 2.76
N VAL A 29 0.35 -5.59 3.84
CA VAL A 29 1.35 -4.91 4.67
C VAL A 29 2.27 -5.93 5.33
N LEU A 30 1.74 -7.01 5.88
CA LEU A 30 2.53 -8.08 6.50
C LEU A 30 3.54 -8.68 5.51
N PHE A 31 3.09 -9.03 4.31
CA PHE A 31 3.95 -9.58 3.27
C PHE A 31 5.00 -8.57 2.81
N SER A 32 4.62 -7.30 2.67
CA SER A 32 5.55 -6.22 2.31
C SER A 32 6.61 -5.99 3.39
N SER A 33 6.25 -6.09 4.67
CA SER A 33 7.18 -6.02 5.80
C SER A 33 8.18 -7.17 5.80
N ILE A 34 7.70 -8.41 5.56
CA ILE A 34 8.58 -9.58 5.47
C ILE A 34 9.53 -9.45 4.27
N ALA A 35 9.02 -9.03 3.11
CA ALA A 35 9.84 -8.82 1.92
C ALA A 35 10.91 -7.73 2.16
N ALA A 36 10.55 -6.61 2.78
CA ALA A 36 11.50 -5.55 3.12
C ALA A 36 12.57 -6.05 4.09
N PHE A 37 12.19 -6.85 5.09
CA PHE A 37 13.15 -7.44 6.04
C PHE A 37 14.15 -8.37 5.35
N VAL A 38 13.68 -9.23 4.44
CA VAL A 38 14.57 -10.13 3.67
C VAL A 38 15.52 -9.34 2.77
N ILE A 39 15.03 -8.28 2.12
CA ILE A 39 15.86 -7.43 1.26
C ILE A 39 16.92 -6.68 2.10
N ASP A 40 16.55 -6.15 3.27
CA ASP A 40 17.48 -5.47 4.18
C ASP A 40 18.62 -6.40 4.62
N GLN A 41 18.29 -7.64 5.01
CA GLN A 41 19.26 -8.60 5.53
C GLN A 41 20.21 -9.17 4.46
N GLN A 42 19.73 -9.39 3.24
CA GLN A 42 20.50 -10.14 2.23
C GLN A 42 21.04 -9.30 1.07
N PHE A 43 20.39 -8.17 0.75
CA PHE A 43 20.65 -7.47 -0.51
C PHE A 43 20.99 -5.99 -0.33
N LEU A 44 20.49 -5.33 0.70
CA LEU A 44 20.62 -3.87 0.83
C LEU A 44 22.07 -3.42 0.89
N GLU A 45 22.91 -4.07 1.70
CA GLU A 45 24.32 -3.70 1.84
C GLU A 45 25.09 -3.87 0.51
N ASN A 46 24.84 -4.97 -0.20
CA ASN A 46 25.44 -5.24 -1.52
C ASN A 46 24.98 -4.23 -2.58
N ILE A 47 23.70 -3.86 -2.60
CA ILE A 47 23.15 -2.89 -3.55
C ILE A 47 23.69 -1.48 -3.27
N VAL A 48 23.70 -1.06 -2.00
CA VAL A 48 24.14 0.28 -1.60
C VAL A 48 25.64 0.44 -1.83
N SER A 49 26.45 -0.54 -1.44
CA SER A 49 27.90 -0.51 -1.68
C SER A 49 28.24 -0.51 -3.17
N SER A 50 27.51 -1.25 -4.00
CA SER A 50 27.73 -1.29 -5.45
C SER A 50 27.29 -0.04 -6.20
N LEU A 51 26.25 0.66 -5.75
CA LEU A 51 25.67 1.80 -6.48
C LEU A 51 26.10 3.16 -5.92
N PHE A 52 26.26 3.26 -4.60
CA PHE A 52 26.46 4.53 -3.90
C PHE A 52 27.77 4.56 -3.10
N GLY A 53 28.46 3.42 -2.94
CA GLY A 53 29.69 3.34 -2.16
C GLY A 53 29.52 3.94 -0.76
N ASP A 54 30.45 4.81 -0.36
CA ASP A 54 30.44 5.49 0.95
C ASP A 54 29.76 6.87 0.93
N MET A 55 29.12 7.27 -0.18
CA MET A 55 28.53 8.62 -0.28
C MET A 55 27.33 8.83 0.65
N LEU A 56 26.63 7.76 1.02
CA LEU A 56 25.39 7.85 1.80
C LEU A 56 25.34 6.79 2.90
N PRO A 57 24.87 7.14 4.12
CA PRO A 57 24.77 6.20 5.22
C PRO A 57 23.71 5.13 4.92
N LEU A 58 24.07 3.87 5.14
CA LEU A 58 23.18 2.70 4.94
C LEU A 58 21.83 2.84 5.65
N MET A 59 21.82 3.53 6.79
CA MET A 59 20.63 3.82 7.59
C MET A 59 19.55 4.57 6.78
N LEU A 60 19.95 5.47 5.87
CA LEU A 60 18.99 6.22 5.05
C LEU A 60 18.25 5.28 4.09
N PHE A 61 18.96 4.33 3.49
CA PHE A 61 18.37 3.31 2.62
C PHE A 61 17.48 2.34 3.39
N ARG A 62 17.81 2.00 4.64
CA ARG A 62 16.94 1.18 5.51
C ARG A 62 15.58 1.82 5.77
N ILE A 63 15.57 3.12 6.06
CA ILE A 63 14.33 3.87 6.32
C ILE A 63 13.47 3.96 5.06
N ILE A 64 14.10 4.14 3.89
CA ILE A 64 13.42 4.31 2.60
C ILE A 64 13.02 2.96 1.98
N LEU A 65 13.67 1.86 2.35
CA LEU A 65 13.42 0.53 1.78
C LEU A 65 11.96 0.12 1.95
N PHE A 66 11.42 0.24 3.14
CA PHE A 66 10.05 -0.18 3.44
C PHE A 66 8.98 0.57 2.61
N PRO A 67 8.95 1.92 2.55
CA PRO A 67 8.01 2.62 1.69
C PRO A 67 8.22 2.32 0.20
N VAL A 68 9.45 2.07 -0.26
CA VAL A 68 9.71 1.64 -1.64
C VAL A 68 9.10 0.27 -1.92
N VAL A 69 9.34 -0.71 -1.05
CA VAL A 69 8.77 -2.07 -1.18
C VAL A 69 7.25 -2.04 -1.17
N LEU A 70 6.64 -1.23 -0.30
CA LEU A 70 5.20 -1.01 -0.28
C LEU A 70 4.67 -0.42 -1.60
N LEU A 71 5.33 0.62 -2.13
CA LEU A 71 4.91 1.24 -3.39
C LEU A 71 5.04 0.29 -4.58
N VAL A 72 6.12 -0.48 -4.64
CA VAL A 72 6.34 -1.51 -5.66
C VAL A 72 5.29 -2.61 -5.54
N GLY A 73 5.08 -3.13 -4.34
CA GLY A 73 4.06 -4.14 -4.06
C GLY A 73 2.66 -3.68 -4.44
N ALA A 74 2.32 -2.41 -4.15
CA ALA A 74 1.03 -1.82 -4.48
C ALA A 74 0.85 -1.65 -6.00
N LYS A 75 1.91 -1.32 -6.73
CA LYS A 75 1.88 -1.25 -8.20
C LYS A 75 1.68 -2.64 -8.83
N ILE A 76 2.32 -3.67 -8.31
CA ILE A 76 2.25 -5.04 -8.85
C ILE A 76 0.88 -5.67 -8.58
N LEU A 77 0.41 -5.59 -7.33
CA LEU A 77 -0.85 -6.23 -6.93
C LEU A 77 -2.09 -5.41 -7.35
N GLY A 78 -1.89 -4.15 -7.73
CA GLY A 78 -2.94 -3.21 -8.11
C GLY A 78 -3.79 -2.78 -6.90
N PRO A 79 -4.51 -1.65 -6.99
CA PRO A 79 -5.47 -1.27 -5.96
C PRO A 79 -6.53 -2.36 -5.84
N SER A 80 -6.81 -2.80 -4.61
CA SER A 80 -7.89 -3.75 -4.31
C SER A 80 -9.14 -3.33 -5.09
N ARG A 81 -9.59 -4.22 -5.97
CA ARG A 81 -10.57 -3.96 -7.03
C ARG A 81 -11.64 -2.98 -6.59
N SER A 82 -11.72 -1.84 -7.28
CA SER A 82 -12.88 -0.95 -7.27
C SER A 82 -14.13 -1.81 -7.46
N LYS A 83 -14.86 -2.09 -6.38
CA LYS A 83 -16.17 -2.74 -6.46
C LYS A 83 -17.03 -1.87 -7.35
N GLN A 84 -17.27 -2.33 -8.58
CA GLN A 84 -18.35 -1.79 -9.40
C GLN A 84 -19.61 -1.98 -8.56
N ILE A 85 -20.16 -0.86 -8.07
CA ILE A 85 -21.46 -0.84 -7.44
C ILE A 85 -22.43 -1.28 -8.55
N LYS A 86 -22.77 -2.58 -8.57
CA LYS A 86 -23.89 -3.07 -9.38
C LYS A 86 -25.08 -2.24 -8.94
N LYS A 87 -25.55 -1.35 -9.83
CA LYS A 87 -26.79 -0.58 -9.64
C LYS A 87 -27.88 -1.58 -9.24
N ILE A 88 -28.29 -1.52 -7.97
CA ILE A 88 -29.47 -2.25 -7.50
C ILE A 88 -30.64 -1.65 -8.30
N PRO A 89 -31.44 -2.47 -9.01
CA PRO A 89 -32.56 -1.95 -9.78
C PRO A 89 -33.54 -1.28 -8.81
N THR A 90 -33.79 0.00 -9.04
CA THR A 90 -34.80 0.78 -8.34
C THR A 90 -36.15 0.10 -8.49
N LEU A 91 -36.66 -0.49 -7.40
CA LEU A 91 -38.05 -0.93 -7.32
C LEU A 91 -38.94 0.30 -7.43
N ARG A 92 -39.46 0.52 -8.63
CA ARG A 92 -40.49 1.51 -8.94
C ARG A 92 -41.76 1.09 -8.20
N LYS A 93 -42.05 1.72 -7.07
CA LYS A 93 -43.35 1.57 -6.40
C LYS A 93 -44.44 2.10 -7.35
N LYS A 94 -45.39 1.24 -7.69
CA LYS A 94 -46.69 1.62 -8.25
C LYS A 94 -47.52 2.28 -7.17
#